data_AF-A0A5C6A221-F1
#
_entry.id   AF-A0A5C6A221-F1
#
_cell.length_a   1.000
_cell.length_b   1.000
_cell.length_c   1.000
_cell.angle_alpha   90.00
_cell.angle_beta   90.00
_cell.angle_gamma   90.00
#
_symmetry.space_group_name_H-M   'P 1'
#
loop_
_entity.id
_entity.type
_entity.pdbx_description
1 polymer ?
#
loop_
_entity_poly.entity_id
_entity_poly.type
_entity_poly.pdbx_seq_one_letter_code
_entity_poly.pdbx_strand_id
1 'polypeptide(L)'
;MRIGCFLRPLFAKLHTKKPLFKFGLVDTFLDSLRDAVSGTKSAGESFHRAFDCHRILRITPQRVPKKGLAGSVPWKQSTQHRLPAANVHFRLLTVCHVTVQSTTVAKTGEVDRSWHIVDATDEVLGRLASDIAVVLMGKHRPQYTPHVDCGDFVIVVNAEKVAMTGKKMDARHYTWYTGYPGLKLESYGDRQQRKPEDLIYHAVRRMLPKNKLASQMIKKLKIYAGPEHPHVAQQAEPLKRVSKKIAKR
;
A
#
# COMPACT_ATOMS: atom_id res chain seq x y z
N MET A 1 -59.44 -24.65 -21.74
CA MET A 1 -59.39 -25.96 -21.09
C MET A 1 -58.37 -26.84 -21.77
N ARG A 2 -57.80 -27.73 -20.98
CA ARG A 2 -56.63 -28.61 -21.17
C ARG A 2 -56.74 -29.63 -22.32
N ILE A 3 -55.56 -29.94 -22.89
CA ILE A 3 -55.00 -31.28 -23.27
C ILE A 3 -55.31 -31.89 -24.65
N GLY A 4 -54.22 -32.32 -25.32
CA GLY A 4 -54.15 -33.53 -26.18
C GLY A 4 -53.58 -33.27 -27.58
N CYS A 5 -52.26 -33.24 -27.81
CA CYS A 5 -51.37 -34.40 -28.11
C CYS A 5 -51.95 -35.43 -29.09
N PHE A 6 -51.36 -35.60 -30.29
CA PHE A 6 -50.72 -36.87 -30.75
C PHE A 6 -50.22 -36.83 -32.21
N LEU A 7 -49.31 -37.77 -32.54
CA LEU A 7 -48.61 -38.10 -33.80
C LEU A 7 -47.23 -37.39 -34.00
N ARG A 8 -46.06 -37.89 -33.54
CA ARG A 8 -45.24 -39.13 -33.84
C ARG A 8 -44.84 -39.27 -35.34
N PRO A 9 -43.77 -40.03 -35.71
CA PRO A 9 -42.41 -40.20 -35.16
C PRO A 9 -41.30 -40.30 -36.28
N LEU A 10 -40.01 -40.23 -35.91
CA LEU A 10 -38.90 -40.88 -36.66
C LEU A 10 -37.69 -41.04 -35.71
N PHE A 11 -37.49 -42.25 -35.16
CA PHE A 11 -36.42 -43.21 -35.53
C PHE A 11 -35.00 -42.62 -35.39
N ALA A 12 -34.28 -42.79 -34.27
CA ALA A 12 -33.54 -43.97 -33.77
C ALA A 12 -32.15 -44.21 -34.43
N LYS A 13 -31.22 -44.72 -33.58
CA LYS A 13 -29.86 -45.26 -33.84
C LYS A 13 -28.71 -44.24 -33.92
N LEU A 14 -27.87 -44.17 -32.89
CA LEU A 14 -26.67 -45.01 -32.61
C LEU A 14 -25.47 -44.57 -33.47
N HIS A 15 -24.46 -43.96 -32.86
CA HIS A 15 -23.11 -44.53 -32.73
C HIS A 15 -22.11 -43.48 -32.25
N THR A 16 -21.40 -43.89 -31.21
CA THR A 16 -20.14 -43.35 -30.70
C THR A 16 -19.09 -43.14 -31.79
N LYS A 17 -18.48 -41.95 -31.86
CA LYS A 17 -17.15 -41.78 -32.47
C LYS A 17 -16.24 -40.93 -31.57
N LYS A 18 -15.32 -41.63 -30.91
CA LYS A 18 -14.00 -41.12 -30.51
C LYS A 18 -13.23 -40.72 -31.78
N PRO A 19 -12.36 -39.71 -31.70
CA PRO A 19 -11.09 -39.81 -32.41
C PRO A 19 -9.93 -39.98 -31.41
N LEU A 20 -9.22 -41.07 -31.63
CA LEU A 20 -7.96 -41.46 -31.03
C LEU A 20 -6.82 -40.55 -31.50
N PHE A 21 -5.93 -40.24 -30.56
CA PHE A 21 -4.47 -40.27 -30.68
C PHE A 21 -3.81 -39.62 -31.91
N LYS A 22 -3.10 -38.51 -31.66
CA LYS A 22 -1.77 -38.30 -32.26
C LYS A 22 -0.76 -38.08 -31.14
N PHE A 23 0.25 -38.96 -31.15
CA PHE A 23 1.47 -38.96 -30.35
C PHE A 23 2.17 -37.60 -30.42
N GLY A 24 2.27 -36.92 -29.28
CA GLY A 24 3.10 -35.75 -29.09
C GLY A 24 4.48 -36.18 -28.58
N LEU A 25 5.45 -36.16 -29.49
CA LEU A 25 6.87 -36.34 -29.26
C LEU A 25 7.46 -35.02 -28.76
N VAL A 26 7.43 -34.72 -27.45
CA VAL A 26 8.28 -33.66 -26.85
C VAL A 26 8.51 -33.88 -25.34
N ASP A 27 8.73 -35.12 -24.89
CA ASP A 27 9.24 -35.42 -23.55
C ASP A 27 10.74 -35.73 -23.62
N THR A 28 11.55 -34.73 -23.96
CA THR A 28 13.02 -34.82 -23.90
C THR A 28 13.69 -33.47 -23.63
N PHE A 29 13.09 -32.59 -22.83
CA PHE A 29 13.73 -31.30 -22.49
C PHE A 29 13.62 -30.89 -21.01
N LEU A 30 12.94 -31.67 -20.17
CA LEU A 30 12.78 -31.38 -18.74
C LEU A 30 13.27 -32.50 -17.81
N ASP A 31 13.97 -33.49 -18.36
CA ASP A 31 14.74 -34.50 -17.60
C ASP A 31 16.26 -34.23 -17.59
N SER A 32 16.76 -33.22 -18.32
CA SER A 32 18.20 -32.88 -18.37
C SER A 32 18.65 -31.84 -17.32
N LEU A 33 17.75 -31.38 -16.44
CA LEU A 33 18.10 -30.47 -15.33
C LEU A 33 18.00 -31.14 -13.95
N ARG A 34 17.82 -32.46 -13.90
CA ARG A 34 17.77 -33.23 -12.64
C ARG A 34 19.06 -34.00 -12.33
N ASP A 35 20.07 -33.96 -13.20
CA ASP A 35 21.34 -34.70 -13.04
C ASP A 35 22.57 -33.84 -12.70
N ALA A 36 22.40 -32.58 -12.26
CA ALA A 36 23.53 -31.70 -11.90
C ALA A 36 23.73 -31.49 -10.38
N VAL A 37 23.02 -32.23 -9.52
CA VAL A 37 23.19 -32.13 -8.05
C VAL A 37 23.36 -33.53 -7.45
N SER A 38 24.48 -34.18 -7.80
CA SER A 38 24.98 -35.35 -7.08
C SER A 38 26.52 -35.34 -7.06
N GLY A 39 27.08 -35.11 -5.87
CA GLY A 39 28.53 -35.15 -5.58
C GLY A 39 28.94 -33.88 -4.84
N THR A 40 28.95 -33.84 -3.51
CA THR A 40 29.89 -34.59 -2.67
C THR A 40 29.28 -35.00 -1.33
N LYS A 41 29.64 -36.21 -0.90
CA LYS A 41 29.37 -36.79 0.41
C LYS A 41 30.44 -36.37 1.43
N SER A 42 30.07 -36.55 2.71
CA SER A 42 30.87 -37.03 3.84
C SER A 42 31.94 -36.14 4.47
N ALA A 43 31.63 -35.64 5.67
CA ALA A 43 32.29 -35.90 6.97
C ALA A 43 31.57 -35.00 8.00
N GLY A 44 31.08 -35.43 9.16
CA GLY A 44 31.62 -36.43 10.07
C GLY A 44 32.21 -35.71 11.28
N GLU A 45 31.37 -35.53 12.31
CA GLU A 45 31.70 -35.49 13.75
C GLU A 45 32.53 -34.35 14.39
N SER A 46 31.88 -33.78 15.43
CA SER A 46 32.37 -33.64 16.80
C SER A 46 33.75 -33.01 17.02
N PHE A 47 33.80 -31.78 17.57
CA PHE A 47 34.77 -31.49 18.64
C PHE A 47 34.28 -30.38 19.57
N HIS A 48 34.03 -30.80 20.80
CA HIS A 48 33.84 -30.00 21.99
C HIS A 48 35.12 -29.22 22.33
N ARG A 49 34.93 -28.05 22.96
CA ARG A 49 35.83 -27.33 23.90
C ARG A 49 36.46 -26.02 23.41
N ALA A 50 35.98 -24.97 24.08
CA ALA A 50 36.76 -24.03 24.88
C ALA A 50 37.65 -23.02 24.15
N PHE A 51 37.93 -21.93 24.87
CA PHE A 51 38.70 -20.73 24.51
C PHE A 51 37.91 -19.68 23.71
N ASP A 52 37.89 -18.41 24.07
CA ASP A 52 38.25 -17.78 25.33
C ASP A 52 37.60 -16.40 25.34
N CYS A 53 37.33 -15.93 26.54
CA CYS A 53 36.85 -14.59 26.81
C CYS A 53 38.03 -13.64 26.61
N HIS A 54 37.98 -12.72 25.65
CA HIS A 54 38.40 -11.33 25.84
C HIS A 54 38.32 -10.52 24.54
N ARG A 55 37.77 -9.30 24.68
CA ARG A 55 38.29 -8.08 24.05
C ARG A 55 38.17 -8.01 22.52
N ILE A 56 37.16 -7.28 22.04
CA ILE A 56 37.36 -6.15 21.10
C ILE A 56 36.22 -5.12 21.30
N LEU A 57 36.62 -4.06 22.00
CA LEU A 57 36.25 -2.66 21.98
C LEU A 57 34.89 -2.21 21.37
N ARG A 58 34.10 -1.62 22.29
CA ARG A 58 33.06 -0.62 22.06
C ARG A 58 33.56 0.50 21.14
N ILE A 59 32.93 0.70 19.98
CA ILE A 59 33.01 1.96 19.24
C ILE A 59 31.95 2.88 19.83
N THR A 60 32.38 3.79 20.71
CA THR A 60 31.57 4.92 21.18
C THR A 60 31.53 6.00 20.09
N PRO A 61 30.35 6.60 19.79
CA PRO A 61 30.29 7.76 18.91
C PRO A 61 30.89 8.99 19.59
N GLN A 62 31.88 9.60 18.93
CA GLN A 62 32.52 10.85 19.34
C GLN A 62 31.49 11.99 19.44
N ARG A 63 31.48 12.69 20.58
CA ARG A 63 30.72 13.94 20.79
C ARG A 63 31.29 15.04 19.89
N VAL A 64 30.45 15.63 19.06
CA VAL A 64 30.77 16.86 18.33
C VAL A 64 30.82 18.04 19.33
N PRO A 65 31.90 18.84 19.39
CA PRO A 65 31.99 19.97 20.31
C PRO A 65 31.04 21.10 19.89
N LYS A 66 30.23 21.58 20.85
CA LYS A 66 29.44 22.81 20.71
C LYS A 66 30.39 24.01 20.67
N LYS A 67 30.54 24.65 19.52
CA LYS A 67 31.18 25.97 19.43
C LYS A 67 30.21 27.02 19.98
N GLY A 68 30.70 27.77 20.96
CA GLY A 68 29.97 28.80 21.68
C GLY A 68 29.68 30.05 20.86
N LEU A 69 28.74 30.82 21.40
CA LEU A 69 28.31 32.15 20.99
C LEU A 69 29.47 33.15 20.96
N ALA A 70 29.65 33.85 19.83
CA ALA A 70 30.09 35.26 19.78
C ALA A 70 30.16 35.71 18.31
N GLY A 71 29.65 36.89 18.01
CA GLY A 71 29.95 37.60 16.77
C GLY A 71 28.76 37.85 15.86
N SER A 72 28.02 38.92 16.15
CA SER A 72 27.31 39.71 15.15
C SER A 72 28.27 40.10 14.02
N VAL A 73 27.95 39.75 12.77
CA VAL A 73 28.64 40.36 11.62
C VAL A 73 27.59 41.04 10.75
N PRO A 74 27.59 42.38 10.67
CA PRO A 74 26.68 43.14 9.82
C PRO A 74 27.13 43.09 8.37
N TRP A 75 26.17 42.91 7.46
CA TRP A 75 26.40 43.07 6.02
C TRP A 75 26.71 44.55 5.75
N LYS A 76 27.95 44.88 5.36
CA LYS A 76 28.34 46.22 4.91
C LYS A 76 29.17 46.13 3.63
N GLN A 77 28.76 46.95 2.68
CA GLN A 77 29.29 47.14 1.33
C GLN A 77 30.70 47.77 1.33
N SER A 78 31.29 47.76 0.12
CA SER A 78 32.57 48.34 -0.35
C SER A 78 33.79 47.41 -0.19
N THR A 79 34.58 47.13 -1.23
CA THR A 79 35.35 48.13 -1.98
C THR A 79 35.82 47.54 -3.32
N GLN A 80 35.76 48.35 -4.37
CA GLN A 80 36.32 48.06 -5.70
C GLN A 80 37.82 47.77 -5.62
N HIS A 81 38.26 46.63 -6.17
CA HIS A 81 39.65 46.48 -6.61
C HIS A 81 39.72 46.31 -8.12
N ARG A 82 40.59 47.16 -8.66
CA ARG A 82 40.94 47.43 -10.04
C ARG A 82 41.69 46.23 -10.66
N LEU A 83 41.33 45.83 -11.88
CA LEU A 83 42.07 44.86 -12.69
C LEU A 83 43.42 45.44 -13.14
N PRO A 84 44.47 44.63 -13.21
CA PRO A 84 45.44 44.75 -14.31
C PRO A 84 45.35 43.55 -15.26
N ALA A 85 45.39 43.86 -16.55
CA ALA A 85 45.45 42.92 -17.64
C ALA A 85 46.77 42.15 -17.65
N ALA A 86 46.72 40.82 -17.80
CA ALA A 86 47.78 40.05 -18.45
C ALA A 86 47.28 38.66 -18.90
N ASN A 87 47.49 38.44 -20.18
CA ASN A 87 47.24 37.32 -21.06
C ASN A 87 47.45 35.87 -20.55
N VAL A 88 46.46 35.03 -20.88
CA VAL A 88 46.46 33.60 -21.29
C VAL A 88 47.33 32.58 -20.53
N HIS A 89 46.65 31.73 -19.76
CA HIS A 89 46.73 30.29 -19.99
C HIS A 89 45.32 29.68 -19.98
N PHE A 90 44.84 29.35 -21.18
CA PHE A 90 43.59 28.68 -21.45
C PHE A 90 43.69 27.24 -20.92
N ARG A 91 43.26 27.00 -19.68
CA ARG A 91 42.95 25.65 -19.22
C ARG A 91 41.45 25.61 -19.03
N LEU A 92 40.78 24.80 -19.88
CA LEU A 92 39.36 24.48 -19.82
C LEU A 92 39.03 23.96 -18.41
N LEU A 93 38.77 24.88 -17.48
CA LEU A 93 37.94 24.60 -16.33
C LEU A 93 36.53 24.73 -16.86
N THR A 94 35.98 23.60 -17.32
CA THR A 94 34.54 23.46 -17.47
C THR A 94 33.98 23.80 -16.09
N VAL A 95 33.47 25.02 -15.94
CA VAL A 95 32.68 25.41 -14.77
C VAL A 95 31.48 24.48 -14.81
N CYS A 96 31.55 23.39 -14.03
CA CYS A 96 30.39 22.57 -13.75
C CYS A 96 29.38 23.49 -13.07
N HIS A 97 28.49 24.09 -13.86
CA HIS A 97 27.36 24.83 -13.35
C HIS A 97 26.45 23.79 -12.68
N VAL A 98 26.67 23.56 -11.38
CA VAL A 98 25.78 22.76 -10.56
C VAL A 98 24.48 23.54 -10.51
N THR A 99 23.57 23.22 -11.43
CA THR A 99 22.21 23.74 -11.36
C THR A 99 21.60 23.17 -10.08
N VAL A 100 21.39 24.03 -9.09
CA VAL A 100 20.66 23.68 -7.87
C VAL A 100 19.22 23.44 -8.30
N GLN A 101 18.87 22.18 -8.56
CA GLN A 101 17.52 21.79 -8.90
C GLN A 101 16.66 21.90 -7.64
N SER A 102 15.59 22.69 -7.70
CA SER A 102 14.61 22.76 -6.63
C SER A 102 13.55 21.68 -6.82
N THR A 103 13.20 20.97 -5.75
CA THR A 103 12.14 19.96 -5.79
C THR A 103 10.80 20.65 -6.06
N THR A 104 10.11 20.25 -7.13
CA THR A 104 8.79 20.78 -7.46
C THR A 104 7.77 20.44 -6.37
N VAL A 105 7.09 21.45 -5.85
CA VAL A 105 6.05 21.32 -4.82
C VAL A 105 4.68 21.52 -5.48
N ALA A 106 3.72 20.66 -5.18
CA ALA A 106 2.36 20.81 -5.68
C ALA A 106 1.69 22.05 -5.05
N LYS A 107 0.91 22.79 -5.85
CA LYS A 107 0.15 23.95 -5.34
C LYS A 107 -1.25 23.54 -4.88
N THR A 108 -1.77 24.25 -3.89
CA THR A 108 -3.13 24.07 -3.40
C THR A 108 -4.13 24.56 -4.46
N GLY A 109 -4.84 23.64 -5.12
CA GLY A 109 -5.87 23.94 -6.11
C GLY A 109 -5.59 23.43 -7.53
N GLU A 110 -4.33 23.08 -7.83
CA GLU A 110 -3.92 22.53 -9.14
C GLU A 110 -3.98 20.99 -9.16
N VAL A 111 -4.50 20.33 -8.11
CA VAL A 111 -4.50 18.86 -8.01
C VAL A 111 -5.83 18.29 -8.48
N ASP A 112 -5.81 17.62 -9.63
CA ASP A 112 -6.96 16.92 -10.20
C ASP A 112 -7.32 15.69 -9.38
N ARG A 113 -8.52 15.60 -8.80
CA ARG A 113 -8.88 14.48 -7.90
C ARG A 113 -9.65 13.42 -8.64
N SER A 114 -9.17 12.18 -8.58
CA SER A 114 -9.86 11.04 -9.17
C SER A 114 -10.80 10.39 -8.15
N TRP A 115 -11.79 9.64 -8.65
CA TRP A 115 -12.68 8.83 -7.83
C TRP A 115 -12.32 7.36 -7.97
N HIS A 116 -12.19 6.66 -6.85
CA HIS A 116 -11.91 5.23 -6.82
C HIS A 116 -13.07 4.47 -6.18
N ILE A 117 -13.44 3.33 -6.76
CA ILE A 117 -14.42 2.42 -6.18
C ILE A 117 -13.75 1.15 -5.66
N VAL A 118 -14.15 0.72 -4.45
CA VAL A 118 -13.61 -0.45 -3.78
C VAL A 118 -14.74 -1.32 -3.22
N ASP A 119 -14.81 -2.56 -3.68
CA ASP A 119 -15.68 -3.59 -3.09
C ASP A 119 -14.99 -4.24 -1.88
N ALA A 120 -15.64 -4.14 -0.71
CA ALA A 120 -15.13 -4.65 0.56
C ALA A 120 -15.48 -6.12 0.86
N THR A 121 -16.18 -6.81 -0.05
CA THR A 121 -16.61 -8.20 0.13
C THR A 121 -15.43 -9.15 0.31
N ASP A 122 -15.44 -9.90 1.42
CA ASP A 122 -14.43 -10.90 1.83
C ASP A 122 -13.00 -10.36 1.95
N GLU A 123 -12.88 -9.04 2.16
CA GLU A 123 -11.60 -8.38 2.39
C GLU A 123 -11.26 -8.27 3.86
N VAL A 124 -9.97 -8.41 4.17
CA VAL A 124 -9.49 -8.20 5.54
C VAL A 124 -9.49 -6.71 5.85
N LEU A 125 -10.27 -6.30 6.85
CA LEU A 125 -10.44 -4.90 7.29
C LEU A 125 -9.14 -4.08 7.29
N GLY A 126 -8.08 -4.62 7.90
CA GLY A 126 -6.80 -3.92 8.04
C GLY A 126 -6.02 -3.75 6.73
N ARG A 127 -6.07 -4.74 5.83
CA ARG A 127 -5.38 -4.68 4.54
C ARG A 127 -6.09 -3.68 3.62
N LEU A 128 -7.42 -3.79 3.57
CA LEU A 128 -8.29 -2.86 2.87
C LEU A 128 -8.06 -1.41 3.33
N ALA A 129 -8.03 -1.17 4.65
CA ALA A 129 -7.83 0.16 5.19
C ALA A 129 -6.45 0.77 4.86
N SER A 130 -5.40 -0.05 4.78
CA SER A 130 -4.06 0.40 4.39
C SER A 130 -4.04 0.91 2.95
N ASP A 131 -4.62 0.14 2.02
CA ASP A 131 -4.65 0.48 0.60
C ASP A 131 -5.47 1.77 0.38
N ILE A 132 -6.63 1.89 1.04
CA ILE A 132 -7.47 3.10 1.01
C ILE A 132 -6.70 4.31 1.56
N ALA A 133 -5.96 4.16 2.67
CA ALA A 133 -5.23 5.27 3.27
C ALA A 133 -4.12 5.82 2.36
N VAL A 134 -3.43 4.97 1.60
CA VAL A 134 -2.40 5.39 0.62
C VAL A 134 -3.02 6.29 -0.46
N VAL A 135 -4.21 5.92 -0.93
CA VAL A 135 -4.97 6.68 -1.93
C VAL A 135 -5.46 8.01 -1.37
N LEU A 136 -6.05 8.00 -0.17
CA LEU A 136 -6.52 9.21 0.51
C LEU A 136 -5.41 10.19 0.88
N MET A 137 -4.19 9.70 1.14
CA MET A 137 -3.02 10.56 1.35
C MET A 137 -2.45 11.10 0.02
N GLY A 138 -2.79 10.48 -1.12
CA GLY A 138 -2.22 10.85 -2.42
C GLY A 138 -0.81 10.32 -2.68
N LYS A 139 -0.32 9.39 -1.84
CA LYS A 139 1.04 8.80 -1.97
C LYS A 139 1.23 7.97 -3.24
N HIS A 140 0.14 7.57 -3.89
CA HIS A 140 0.18 6.86 -5.16
C HIS A 140 0.61 7.76 -6.33
N ARG A 141 0.56 9.09 -6.16
CA ARG A 141 0.94 10.06 -7.18
C ARG A 141 2.38 10.53 -6.98
N PRO A 142 3.16 10.73 -8.05
CA PRO A 142 4.51 11.27 -7.95
C PRO A 142 4.54 12.73 -7.47
N GLN A 143 3.44 13.47 -7.63
CA GLN A 143 3.29 14.87 -7.20
C GLN A 143 2.96 15.02 -5.69
N TYR A 144 3.16 13.98 -4.89
CA TYR A 144 2.81 13.98 -3.47
C TYR A 144 3.63 15.03 -2.70
N THR A 145 2.91 15.93 -2.03
CA THR A 145 3.48 16.96 -1.16
C THR A 145 2.87 16.84 0.23
N PRO A 146 3.65 16.64 1.32
CA PRO A 146 3.11 16.31 2.65
C PRO A 146 2.19 17.35 3.29
N HIS A 147 2.33 18.63 2.93
CA HIS A 147 1.57 19.74 3.50
C HIS A 147 0.37 20.16 2.65
N VAL A 148 0.21 19.57 1.46
CA VAL A 148 -0.89 19.86 0.52
C VAL A 148 -1.79 18.63 0.40
N ASP A 149 -3.08 18.87 0.24
CA ASP A 149 -4.07 17.80 0.10
C ASP A 149 -4.14 17.27 -1.34
N CYS A 150 -3.29 16.31 -1.67
CA CYS A 150 -3.20 15.68 -3.00
C CYS A 150 -4.00 14.35 -3.13
N GLY A 151 -4.82 14.01 -2.13
CA GLY A 151 -5.54 12.73 -2.09
C GLY A 151 -6.77 12.65 -2.97
N ASP A 152 -7.13 11.43 -3.36
CA ASP A 152 -8.31 11.12 -4.17
C ASP A 152 -9.56 10.78 -3.34
N PHE A 153 -10.71 10.72 -3.99
CA PHE A 153 -11.95 10.24 -3.38
C PHE A 153 -12.04 8.72 -3.46
N VAL A 154 -12.54 8.09 -2.40
CA VAL A 154 -12.70 6.64 -2.34
C VAL A 154 -14.11 6.30 -1.89
N ILE A 155 -14.80 5.52 -2.71
CA ILE A 155 -16.11 4.95 -2.43
C ILE A 155 -15.91 3.48 -2.07
N VAL A 156 -16.35 3.11 -0.87
CA VAL A 156 -16.36 1.72 -0.41
C VAL A 156 -17.79 1.21 -0.41
N VAL A 157 -18.02 0.09 -1.11
CA VAL A 157 -19.31 -0.61 -1.17
C VAL A 157 -19.22 -1.95 -0.43
N ASN A 158 -20.38 -2.47 -0.02
CA ASN A 158 -20.51 -3.73 0.72
C ASN A 158 -19.75 -3.74 2.06
N ALA A 159 -19.80 -2.65 2.83
CA ALA A 159 -19.10 -2.55 4.10
C ALA A 159 -19.55 -3.61 5.13
N GLU A 160 -20.76 -4.15 4.99
CA GLU A 160 -21.29 -5.23 5.85
C GLU A 160 -20.56 -6.58 5.66
N LYS A 161 -19.89 -6.79 4.52
CA LYS A 161 -19.26 -8.08 4.14
C LYS A 161 -17.76 -8.12 4.39
N VAL A 162 -17.26 -7.19 5.20
CA VAL A 162 -15.85 -7.15 5.58
C VAL A 162 -15.49 -8.37 6.45
N ALA A 163 -14.35 -8.97 6.14
CA ALA A 163 -13.83 -10.11 6.88
C ALA A 163 -12.83 -9.67 7.97
N MET A 164 -12.88 -10.36 9.11
CA MET A 164 -11.84 -10.34 10.13
C MET A 164 -11.33 -11.76 10.35
N THR A 165 -10.02 -11.90 10.59
CA THR A 165 -9.41 -13.23 10.75
C THR A 165 -9.57 -13.76 12.18
N GLY A 166 -9.95 -15.04 12.30
CA GLY A 166 -10.08 -15.74 13.60
C GLY A 166 -11.18 -15.18 14.50
N LYS A 167 -11.00 -15.25 15.82
CA LYS A 167 -11.96 -14.79 16.84
C LYS A 167 -11.93 -13.27 17.09
N LYS A 168 -11.43 -12.48 16.13
CA LYS A 168 -11.22 -11.04 16.33
C LYS A 168 -12.52 -10.23 16.38
N MET A 169 -13.60 -10.76 15.79
CA MET A 169 -14.92 -10.15 15.83
C MET A 169 -15.41 -9.94 17.27
N ASP A 170 -15.23 -10.96 18.11
CA ASP A 170 -15.68 -10.94 19.50
C ASP A 170 -14.59 -10.40 20.44
N ALA A 171 -13.31 -10.70 20.14
CA ALA A 171 -12.20 -10.30 21.00
C ALA A 171 -11.87 -8.80 20.91
N ARG A 172 -12.16 -8.15 19.77
CA ARG A 172 -11.88 -6.72 19.59
C ARG A 172 -13.09 -5.89 19.98
N HIS A 173 -12.79 -4.87 20.76
CA HIS A 173 -13.78 -4.02 21.38
C HIS A 173 -13.57 -2.58 20.95
N TYR A 174 -14.66 -1.91 20.57
CA TYR A 174 -14.70 -0.49 20.36
C TYR A 174 -15.00 0.17 21.71
N THR A 175 -14.06 0.99 22.17
CA THR A 175 -14.16 1.66 23.47
C THR A 175 -14.21 3.16 23.32
N TRP A 176 -15.05 3.81 24.12
CA TRP A 176 -15.11 5.27 24.20
C TRP A 176 -15.49 5.71 25.60
N TYR A 177 -15.02 6.90 25.96
CA TYR A 177 -15.33 7.54 27.23
C TYR A 177 -16.32 8.67 27.00
N THR A 178 -17.29 8.83 27.91
CA THR A 178 -18.36 9.82 27.77
C THR A 178 -18.07 11.14 28.48
N GLY A 179 -17.06 11.20 29.34
CA GLY A 179 -16.80 12.33 30.24
C GLY A 179 -17.16 12.02 31.69
N TYR A 180 -18.11 11.10 31.91
CA TYR A 180 -18.55 10.61 33.22
C TYR A 180 -17.86 9.29 33.59
N PRO A 181 -17.70 8.97 34.90
CA PRO A 181 -17.00 7.76 35.33
C PRO A 181 -17.61 6.51 34.68
N GLY A 182 -16.74 5.69 34.07
CA GLY A 182 -17.11 4.46 33.38
C GLY A 182 -16.70 4.44 31.90
N LEU A 183 -16.19 3.29 31.46
CA LEU A 183 -15.84 3.04 30.05
C LEU A 183 -17.01 2.35 29.35
N LYS A 184 -17.38 2.83 28.17
CA LYS A 184 -18.32 2.12 27.29
C LYS A 184 -17.52 1.21 26.35
N LEU A 185 -17.99 -0.02 26.19
CA LEU A 185 -17.35 -1.07 25.43
C LEU A 185 -18.40 -1.81 24.60
N GLU A 186 -18.10 -2.02 23.34
CA GLU A 186 -18.96 -2.72 22.38
C GLU A 186 -18.09 -3.67 21.55
N SER A 187 -18.55 -4.90 21.31
CA SER A 187 -17.80 -5.84 20.46
C SER A 187 -17.85 -5.37 19.00
N TYR A 188 -16.86 -5.78 18.20
CA TYR A 188 -16.86 -5.45 16.77
C TYR A 188 -17.99 -6.17 16.02
N GLY A 189 -18.40 -7.36 16.48
CA GLY A 189 -19.58 -8.06 15.97
C GLY A 189 -20.86 -7.27 16.13
N ASP A 190 -21.15 -6.77 17.33
CA ASP A 190 -22.35 -5.96 17.60
C ASP A 190 -22.31 -4.65 16.81
N ARG A 191 -21.15 -4.01 16.73
CA ARG A 191 -20.98 -2.77 15.98
C ARG A 191 -21.19 -2.98 14.48
N GLN A 192 -20.75 -4.11 13.92
CA GLN A 192 -20.96 -4.43 12.50
C GLN A 192 -22.45 -4.56 12.17
N GLN A 193 -23.25 -5.13 13.08
CA GLN A 193 -24.70 -5.23 12.90
C GLN A 193 -25.38 -3.86 12.98
N ARG A 194 -24.95 -3.00 13.92
CA ARG A 194 -25.57 -1.69 14.12
C ARG A 194 -25.15 -0.65 13.06
N LYS A 195 -23.85 -0.54 12.82
CA LYS A 195 -23.20 0.46 11.96
C LYS A 195 -21.93 -0.12 11.32
N PRO A 196 -22.06 -0.86 10.21
CA PRO A 196 -20.90 -1.47 9.54
C PRO A 196 -19.89 -0.44 9.02
N GLU A 197 -20.36 0.77 8.69
CA GLU A 197 -19.54 1.88 8.20
C GLU A 197 -18.46 2.31 9.20
N ASP A 198 -18.79 2.28 10.51
CA ASP A 198 -17.89 2.71 11.58
C ASP A 198 -16.61 1.86 11.64
N LEU A 199 -16.68 0.57 11.31
CA LEU A 199 -15.53 -0.34 11.34
C LEU A 199 -14.44 0.13 10.37
N ILE A 200 -14.83 0.38 9.12
CA ILE A 200 -13.93 0.84 8.06
C ILE A 200 -13.47 2.26 8.35
N TYR A 201 -14.39 3.13 8.75
CA TYR A 201 -14.08 4.52 9.10
C TYR A 201 -13.01 4.61 10.19
N HIS A 202 -13.16 3.87 11.28
CA HIS A 202 -12.21 3.87 12.38
C HIS A 202 -10.88 3.20 12.02
N ALA A 203 -10.88 2.16 11.19
CA ALA A 203 -9.67 1.54 10.69
C ALA A 203 -8.85 2.52 9.83
N VAL A 204 -9.49 3.18 8.86
CA VAL A 204 -8.83 4.14 7.97
C VAL A 204 -8.40 5.39 8.72
N ARG A 205 -9.24 5.94 9.60
CA ARG A 205 -8.90 7.10 10.44
C ARG A 205 -7.63 6.87 11.26
N ARG A 206 -7.39 5.63 11.72
CA ARG A 206 -6.19 5.28 12.49
C ARG A 206 -4.92 5.17 11.62
N MET A 207 -5.05 5.05 10.29
CA MET A 207 -3.94 4.99 9.35
C MET A 207 -3.50 6.36 8.82
N LEU A 208 -4.32 7.40 9.02
CA LEU A 208 -4.02 8.76 8.57
C LEU A 208 -3.22 9.56 9.61
N PRO A 209 -2.44 10.58 9.18
CA PRO A 209 -1.69 11.44 10.10
C PRO A 209 -2.64 12.21 11.03
N LYS A 210 -2.29 12.46 12.29
CA LYS A 210 -3.21 13.10 13.25
C LYS A 210 -3.18 14.63 13.19
N ASN A 211 -3.46 15.19 12.02
CA ASN A 211 -3.36 16.63 11.72
C ASN A 211 -4.68 17.20 11.18
N LYS A 212 -4.78 18.54 11.07
CA LYS A 212 -5.94 19.22 10.45
C LYS A 212 -6.23 18.73 9.02
N LEU A 213 -5.17 18.44 8.24
CA LEU A 213 -5.27 17.88 6.89
C LEU A 213 -5.97 16.51 6.87
N ALA A 214 -5.75 15.66 7.87
CA ALA A 214 -6.39 14.35 7.87
C ALA A 214 -7.90 14.43 8.10
N SER A 215 -8.38 15.42 8.86
CA SER A 215 -9.81 15.70 8.95
C SER A 215 -10.42 16.07 7.60
N GLN A 216 -9.64 16.64 6.67
CA GLN A 216 -10.07 16.89 5.29
C GLN A 216 -10.00 15.62 4.44
N MET A 217 -8.93 14.83 4.56
CA MET A 217 -8.77 13.55 3.85
C MET A 217 -9.88 12.57 4.19
N ILE A 218 -10.24 12.44 5.47
CA ILE A 218 -11.31 11.54 5.93
C ILE A 218 -12.66 11.88 5.28
N LYS A 219 -12.96 13.16 5.05
CA LYS A 219 -14.22 13.57 4.42
C LYS A 219 -14.37 13.07 2.97
N LYS A 220 -13.26 12.72 2.32
CA LYS A 220 -13.22 12.15 0.97
C LYS A 220 -13.59 10.68 0.93
N LEU A 221 -13.48 9.97 2.06
CA LEU A 221 -13.92 8.59 2.17
C LEU A 221 -15.45 8.53 2.27
N LYS A 222 -16.07 7.81 1.33
CA LYS A 222 -17.51 7.53 1.32
C LYS A 222 -17.70 6.03 1.51
N ILE A 223 -18.52 5.64 2.47
CA ILE A 223 -18.71 4.24 2.86
C ILE A 223 -20.20 3.95 2.80
N TYR A 224 -20.57 2.87 2.13
CA TYR A 224 -21.95 2.41 2.01
C TYR A 224 -22.04 0.96 2.50
N ALA A 225 -23.07 0.68 3.30
CA ALA A 225 -23.32 -0.68 3.79
C ALA A 225 -23.65 -1.64 2.64
N GLY A 226 -24.50 -1.18 1.70
CA GLY A 226 -24.95 -1.95 0.54
C GLY A 226 -24.03 -1.86 -0.69
N PRO A 227 -24.44 -2.51 -1.80
CA PRO A 227 -23.70 -2.50 -3.06
C PRO A 227 -23.88 -1.19 -3.85
N GLU A 228 -24.97 -0.47 -3.60
CA GLU A 228 -25.32 0.75 -4.34
C GLU A 228 -24.75 2.01 -3.70
N HIS A 229 -24.42 2.99 -4.54
CA HIS A 229 -23.93 4.30 -4.13
C HIS A 229 -24.52 5.40 -5.03
N PRO A 230 -24.84 6.59 -4.47
CA PRO A 230 -25.47 7.69 -5.22
C PRO A 230 -24.51 8.48 -6.14
N HIS A 231 -23.22 8.11 -6.19
CA HIS A 231 -22.19 8.87 -6.92
C HIS A 231 -21.92 8.35 -8.34
N VAL A 232 -22.95 7.84 -9.02
CA VAL A 232 -22.83 7.27 -10.37
C VAL A 232 -22.30 8.30 -11.38
N ALA A 233 -22.61 9.58 -11.20
CA ALA A 233 -22.16 10.67 -12.07
C ALA A 233 -20.62 10.85 -12.09
N GLN A 234 -19.90 10.33 -11.09
CA GLN A 234 -18.49 10.65 -10.87
C GLN A 234 -17.50 9.69 -11.56
N GLN A 235 -17.95 8.82 -12.48
CA GLN A 235 -17.11 7.90 -13.28
C GLN A 235 -15.92 7.31 -12.50
N ALA A 236 -16.21 6.61 -11.40
CA ALA A 236 -15.17 6.10 -10.52
C ALA A 236 -14.38 4.95 -11.16
N GLU A 237 -13.05 5.01 -11.06
CA GLU A 237 -12.16 3.94 -11.50
C GLU A 237 -12.05 2.85 -10.43
N PRO A 238 -11.99 1.56 -10.80
CA PRO A 238 -11.77 0.49 -9.83
C PRO A 238 -10.33 0.55 -9.29
N LEU A 239 -10.17 0.55 -7.97
CA LEU A 239 -8.84 0.61 -7.36
C LEU A 239 -8.02 -0.67 -7.64
N LYS A 240 -6.80 -0.51 -8.18
CA LYS A 240 -5.85 -1.60 -8.37
C LYS A 240 -5.32 -2.10 -7.02
N ARG A 241 -5.77 -3.28 -6.59
CA ARG A 241 -5.38 -3.91 -5.31
C ARG A 241 -4.20 -4.87 -5.47
N VAL A 242 -3.37 -4.93 -4.44
CA VAL A 242 -2.24 -5.89 -4.32
C VAL A 242 -2.64 -7.10 -3.46
N SER A 243 -3.68 -6.96 -2.63
CA SER A 243 -4.06 -7.94 -1.61
C SER A 243 -4.99 -9.04 -2.15
N LYS A 244 -4.82 -10.27 -1.64
CA LYS A 244 -5.61 -11.45 -2.02
C LYS A 244 -6.87 -11.54 -1.14
N LYS A 245 -8.05 -11.61 -1.77
CA LYS A 245 -9.32 -11.89 -1.09
C LYS A 245 -9.23 -13.21 -0.33
N ILE A 246 -9.80 -13.26 0.87
CA ILE A 246 -9.93 -14.53 1.59
C ILE A 246 -11.08 -15.29 0.94
N ALA A 247 -10.81 -16.44 0.32
CA ALA A 247 -11.86 -17.38 0.03
C ALA A 247 -12.36 -17.95 1.37
N LYS A 248 -13.63 -17.71 1.72
CA LYS A 248 -14.26 -18.44 2.84
C LYS A 248 -14.13 -19.93 2.53
N ARG A 249 -13.49 -20.65 3.44
CA ARG A 249 -13.46 -22.13 3.45
C ARG A 249 -14.78 -22.66 3.97
#